data_AF-A0A6G3CFA6-F1
#
_entry.id   AF-A0A6G3CFA6-F1
#
_cell.length_a   1.000
_cell.length_b   1.000
_cell.length_c   1.000
_cell.angle_alpha   90.00
_cell.angle_beta   90.00
_cell.angle_gamma   90.00
#
_symmetry.space_group_name_H-M   'P 1'
#
loop_
_entity.id
_entity.type
_entity.pdbx_description
1 polymer ?
#
loop_
_entity_poly.entity_id
_entity_poly.type
_entity_poly.pdbx_seq_one_letter_code
_entity_poly.pdbx_strand_id
1 'polypeptide(L)'
;RRKDDEVKAEQARKDADAKRRQEQADKRARQQEKERASAARRARMGKLTGWLNANPVTAFVAFVMVCSIVPAVISQVGALSHANVNVLLAALLSAMLEGTAWALTFMGKQAEDAGRPAGKYRVATWVTAFLAAGVNYWHWADALPNDKWVAFVFAGSSLIAIYLWDMKTHGSHGKTTEERRREKARRKHLADRRKHHKAIA
;
A
#
# COMPACT_ATOMS: atom_id res chain seq x y z
N ARG A 1 9.12 10.68 -79.60
CA ARG A 1 10.13 9.84 -78.91
C ARG A 1 10.91 10.64 -77.87
N ARG A 2 11.87 11.54 -78.19
CA ARG A 2 12.60 12.34 -77.16
C ARG A 2 11.71 13.17 -76.21
N LYS A 3 10.68 13.85 -76.72
CA LYS A 3 9.74 14.63 -75.89
C LYS A 3 8.87 13.76 -74.98
N ASP A 4 8.57 12.53 -75.39
CA ASP A 4 7.77 11.59 -74.58
C ASP A 4 8.58 11.02 -73.42
N ASP A 5 9.90 10.87 -73.63
CA ASP A 5 10.84 10.40 -72.61
C ASP A 5 11.11 11.48 -71.54
N GLU A 6 11.18 12.75 -71.94
CA GLU A 6 11.31 13.90 -71.02
C GLU A 6 10.06 14.08 -70.14
N VAL A 7 8.86 13.96 -70.71
CA VAL A 7 7.60 14.05 -69.96
C VAL A 7 7.45 12.89 -68.97
N LYS A 8 7.83 11.67 -69.36
CA LYS A 8 7.87 10.51 -68.45
C LYS A 8 8.87 10.67 -67.31
N ALA A 9 10.06 11.21 -67.60
CA ALA A 9 11.07 11.47 -66.58
C ALA A 9 10.62 12.56 -65.59
N GLU A 10 9.92 13.59 -66.06
CA GLU A 10 9.38 14.64 -65.20
C GLU A 10 8.21 14.16 -64.33
N GLN A 11 7.31 13.33 -64.88
CA GLN A 11 6.25 12.66 -64.12
C GLN A 11 6.82 11.71 -63.06
N ALA A 12 7.82 10.90 -63.41
CA ALA A 12 8.47 10.01 -62.45
C ALA A 12 9.14 10.79 -61.29
N ARG A 13 9.70 11.97 -61.56
CA ARG A 13 10.24 12.85 -60.51
C ARG A 13 9.13 13.42 -59.62
N LYS A 14 8.01 13.86 -60.19
CA LYS A 14 6.86 14.39 -59.44
C LYS A 14 6.22 13.31 -58.57
N ASP A 15 6.10 12.08 -59.06
CA ASP A 15 5.56 10.94 -58.32
C ASP A 15 6.48 10.49 -57.19
N ALA A 16 7.81 10.49 -57.43
CA ALA A 16 8.79 10.18 -56.39
C ALA A 16 8.79 11.23 -55.27
N ASP A 17 8.58 12.51 -55.60
CA ASP A 17 8.46 13.58 -54.62
C ASP A 17 7.13 13.52 -53.85
N ALA A 18 6.02 13.22 -54.52
CA ALA A 18 4.72 13.01 -53.89
C ALA A 18 4.77 11.83 -52.91
N LYS A 19 5.41 10.72 -53.29
CA LYS A 19 5.59 9.54 -52.44
C LYS A 19 6.46 9.83 -51.22
N ARG A 20 7.57 10.57 -51.39
CA ARG A 20 8.40 11.01 -50.25
C ARG A 20 7.65 11.92 -49.29
N ARG A 21 6.80 12.82 -49.79
CA ARG A 21 5.94 13.67 -48.94
C ARG A 21 4.89 12.87 -48.19
N GLN A 22 4.25 11.89 -48.84
CA GLN A 22 3.32 10.97 -48.18
C GLN A 22 4.01 10.13 -47.11
N GLU A 23 5.17 9.54 -47.39
CA GLU A 23 5.90 8.75 -46.40
C GLU A 23 6.36 9.59 -45.19
N GLN A 24 6.75 10.85 -45.41
CA GLN A 24 7.06 11.78 -44.32
C GLN A 24 5.83 12.18 -43.51
N ALA A 25 4.69 12.39 -44.17
CA ALA A 25 3.41 12.67 -43.50
C ALA A 25 2.94 11.48 -42.65
N ASP A 26 3.01 10.27 -43.19
CA ASP A 26 2.66 9.02 -42.49
C ASP A 26 3.60 8.75 -41.31
N LYS A 27 4.91 8.99 -41.47
CA LYS A 27 5.86 8.88 -40.36
C LYS A 27 5.52 9.87 -39.25
N ARG A 28 5.25 11.14 -39.58
CA ARG A 28 4.85 12.16 -38.61
C ARG A 28 3.51 11.82 -37.93
N ALA A 29 2.53 11.32 -38.67
CA ALA A 29 1.24 10.90 -38.12
C ALA A 29 1.41 9.74 -37.11
N ARG A 30 2.18 8.70 -37.46
CA ARG A 30 2.50 7.59 -36.56
C ARG A 30 3.28 8.03 -35.33
N GLN A 31 4.16 9.02 -35.47
CA GLN A 31 4.93 9.56 -34.36
C GLN A 31 4.03 10.35 -33.40
N GLN A 32 3.14 11.18 -33.94
CA GLN A 32 2.14 11.89 -33.16
C GLN A 32 1.15 10.95 -32.46
N GLU A 33 0.72 9.86 -33.09
CA GLU A 33 -0.10 8.84 -32.42
C GLU A 33 0.64 8.17 -31.27
N LYS A 34 1.91 7.79 -31.46
CA LYS A 34 2.73 7.22 -30.38
C LYS A 34 2.96 8.21 -29.24
N GLU A 35 3.19 9.48 -29.56
CA GLU A 35 3.32 10.55 -28.57
C GLU A 35 2.02 10.78 -27.81
N ARG A 36 0.85 10.81 -28.49
CA ARG A 36 -0.46 10.91 -27.84
C ARG A 36 -0.77 9.71 -26.96
N ALA A 37 -0.47 8.48 -27.43
CA ALA A 37 -0.68 7.26 -26.66
C ALA A 37 0.22 7.22 -25.42
N SER A 38 1.50 7.60 -25.56
CA SER A 38 2.44 7.67 -24.44
C SER A 38 2.11 8.81 -23.47
N ALA A 39 1.66 9.96 -23.95
CA ALA A 39 1.18 11.06 -23.12
C ALA A 39 -0.08 10.69 -22.36
N ALA A 40 -1.03 9.98 -22.98
CA ALA A 40 -2.22 9.47 -22.31
C ALA A 40 -1.86 8.43 -21.23
N ARG A 41 -0.87 7.55 -21.50
CA ARG A 41 -0.35 6.60 -20.51
C ARG A 41 0.32 7.32 -19.35
N ARG A 42 1.17 8.31 -19.62
CA ARG A 42 1.84 9.14 -18.60
C ARG A 42 0.83 9.94 -17.78
N ALA A 43 -0.21 10.49 -18.39
CA ALA A 43 -1.27 11.21 -17.68
C ALA A 43 -2.08 10.28 -16.78
N ARG A 44 -2.38 9.05 -17.25
CA ARG A 44 -3.04 8.02 -16.42
C ARG A 44 -2.15 7.58 -15.26
N MET A 45 -0.88 7.28 -15.53
CA MET A 45 0.08 6.94 -14.47
C MET A 45 0.27 8.10 -13.49
N GLY A 46 0.37 9.34 -13.96
CA GLY A 46 0.51 10.53 -13.13
C GLY A 46 -0.70 10.78 -12.23
N LYS A 47 -1.92 10.53 -12.74
CA LYS A 47 -3.14 10.56 -11.91
C LYS A 47 -3.14 9.44 -10.87
N LEU A 48 -2.71 8.24 -11.27
CA LEU A 48 -2.64 7.09 -10.36
C LEU A 48 -1.60 7.32 -9.26
N THR A 49 -0.38 7.74 -9.62
CA THR A 49 0.70 8.03 -8.66
C THR A 49 0.38 9.24 -7.79
N GLY A 50 -0.25 10.27 -8.36
CA GLY A 50 -0.75 11.41 -7.60
C GLY A 50 -1.82 11.01 -6.57
N TRP A 51 -2.76 10.15 -6.97
CA TRP A 51 -3.79 9.63 -6.06
C TRP A 51 -3.21 8.70 -4.98
N LEU A 52 -2.26 7.84 -5.35
CA LEU A 52 -1.53 6.95 -4.42
C LEU A 52 -0.75 7.77 -3.38
N ASN A 53 -0.06 8.83 -3.81
CA ASN A 53 0.64 9.73 -2.90
C ASN A 53 -0.31 10.53 -1.99
N ALA A 54 -1.51 10.87 -2.47
CA ALA A 54 -2.52 11.56 -1.68
C ALA A 54 -3.26 10.62 -0.71
N ASN A 55 -3.32 9.32 -0.99
CA ASN A 55 -4.06 8.33 -0.20
C ASN A 55 -3.20 7.09 0.11
N PRO A 56 -2.03 7.25 0.77
CA PRO A 56 -1.10 6.15 1.00
C PRO A 56 -1.73 5.04 1.84
N VAL A 57 -2.62 5.40 2.77
CA VAL A 57 -3.33 4.43 3.63
C VAL A 57 -4.30 3.57 2.83
N THR A 58 -5.14 4.18 1.99
CA THR A 58 -6.11 3.46 1.15
C THR A 58 -5.41 2.57 0.12
N ALA A 59 -4.32 3.07 -0.47
CA ALA A 59 -3.49 2.31 -1.38
C ALA A 59 -2.90 1.07 -0.72
N PHE A 60 -2.37 1.22 0.48
CA PHE A 60 -1.76 0.14 1.24
C PHE A 60 -2.80 -0.88 1.73
N VAL A 61 -3.97 -0.43 2.21
CA VAL A 61 -5.11 -1.31 2.51
C VAL A 61 -5.54 -2.12 1.29
N ALA A 62 -5.62 -1.49 0.11
CA ALA A 62 -5.97 -2.18 -1.12
C ALA A 62 -4.91 -3.23 -1.51
N PHE A 63 -3.62 -2.91 -1.36
CA PHE A 63 -2.53 -3.87 -1.55
C PHE A 63 -2.68 -5.08 -0.62
N VAL A 64 -2.95 -4.85 0.67
CA VAL A 64 -3.18 -5.91 1.66
C VAL A 64 -4.37 -6.79 1.27
N MET A 65 -5.48 -6.17 0.86
CA MET A 65 -6.66 -6.93 0.39
C MET A 65 -6.32 -7.79 -0.83
N VAL A 66 -5.55 -7.28 -1.79
CA VAL A 66 -5.10 -8.07 -2.94
C VAL A 66 -4.21 -9.23 -2.49
N CYS A 67 -3.24 -8.99 -1.61
CA CYS A 67 -2.40 -10.05 -1.01
C CYS A 67 -3.20 -11.09 -0.23
N SER A 68 -4.40 -10.76 0.25
CA SER A 68 -5.32 -11.68 0.93
C SER A 68 -6.16 -12.50 -0.05
N ILE A 69 -6.65 -11.85 -1.11
CA ILE A 69 -7.57 -12.43 -2.08
C ILE A 69 -6.84 -13.36 -3.05
N VAL A 70 -5.68 -12.94 -3.56
CA VAL A 70 -4.88 -13.73 -4.52
C VAL A 70 -4.59 -15.15 -4.02
N PRO A 71 -4.06 -15.38 -2.81
CA PRO A 71 -3.84 -16.73 -2.32
C PRO A 71 -5.15 -17.50 -2.11
N ALA A 72 -6.24 -16.86 -1.68
CA ALA A 72 -7.54 -17.51 -1.54
C ALA A 72 -8.06 -18.01 -2.90
N VAL A 73 -7.96 -17.20 -3.96
CA VAL A 73 -8.33 -17.57 -5.32
C VAL A 73 -7.43 -18.69 -5.85
N ILE A 74 -6.10 -18.59 -5.66
CA ILE A 74 -5.15 -19.64 -6.08
C ILE A 74 -5.42 -20.94 -5.31
N SER A 75 -5.71 -20.88 -4.02
CA SER A 75 -6.05 -22.05 -3.20
C SER A 75 -7.36 -22.71 -3.65
N GLN A 76 -8.35 -21.91 -4.04
CA GLN A 76 -9.64 -22.41 -4.54
C GLN A 76 -9.50 -23.03 -5.93
N VAL A 77 -8.68 -22.44 -6.80
CA VAL A 77 -8.40 -22.97 -8.15
C VAL A 77 -7.45 -24.18 -8.09
N GLY A 78 -6.52 -24.22 -7.13
CA GLY A 78 -5.60 -25.33 -6.89
C GLY A 78 -6.22 -26.49 -6.10
N ALA A 79 -7.25 -26.26 -5.29
CA ALA A 79 -8.00 -27.33 -4.61
C ALA A 79 -8.77 -28.26 -5.57
N LEU A 80 -8.85 -27.91 -6.86
CA LEU A 80 -9.33 -28.79 -7.93
C LEU A 80 -8.24 -29.74 -8.48
N SER A 81 -6.98 -29.63 -8.02
CA SER A 81 -5.92 -30.59 -8.35
C SER A 81 -5.11 -30.92 -7.10
N HIS A 82 -5.42 -32.08 -6.51
CA HIS A 82 -4.68 -32.80 -5.46
C HIS A 82 -3.31 -32.21 -5.03
N ALA A 83 -3.26 -31.73 -3.78
CA ALA A 83 -2.10 -31.66 -2.86
C ALA A 83 -1.47 -30.29 -2.52
N ASN A 84 -1.19 -30.20 -1.22
CA ASN A 84 -0.18 -29.42 -0.50
C ASN A 84 -0.12 -27.90 -0.70
N VAL A 85 -0.58 -27.20 0.35
CA VAL A 85 -0.52 -25.75 0.55
C VAL A 85 0.82 -25.20 0.07
N ASN A 86 0.75 -24.40 -1.00
CA ASN A 86 1.88 -23.87 -1.74
C ASN A 86 2.62 -22.81 -0.90
N VAL A 87 3.95 -22.83 -0.86
CA VAL A 87 4.79 -21.85 -0.13
C VAL A 87 4.38 -20.41 -0.46
N LEU A 88 3.92 -20.16 -1.69
CA LEU A 88 3.36 -18.89 -2.13
C LEU A 88 2.13 -18.45 -1.33
N LEU A 89 1.25 -19.38 -0.96
CA LEU A 89 0.06 -19.11 -0.14
C LEU A 89 0.46 -18.67 1.27
N ALA A 90 1.44 -19.34 1.89
CA ALA A 90 1.96 -18.97 3.22
C ALA A 90 2.68 -17.60 3.18
N ALA A 91 3.49 -17.36 2.15
CA ALA A 91 4.14 -16.07 1.95
C ALA A 91 3.13 -14.92 1.76
N LEU A 92 2.07 -15.15 0.96
CA LEU A 92 1.03 -14.17 0.73
C LEU A 92 0.14 -13.95 1.97
N LEU A 93 -0.14 -15.00 2.76
CA LEU A 93 -0.86 -14.87 4.03
C LEU A 93 -0.03 -14.08 5.06
N SER A 94 1.28 -14.36 5.14
CA SER A 94 2.20 -13.61 5.99
C SER A 94 2.28 -12.15 5.55
N ALA A 95 2.40 -11.89 4.25
CA ALA A 95 2.34 -10.53 3.68
C ALA A 95 1.01 -9.81 3.96
N MET A 96 -0.12 -10.53 3.93
CA MET A 96 -1.42 -10.00 4.32
C MET A 96 -1.45 -9.62 5.81
N LEU A 97 -0.94 -10.46 6.71
CA LEU A 97 -0.94 -10.18 8.14
C LEU A 97 -0.01 -9.00 8.47
N GLU A 98 1.21 -9.03 7.96
CA GLU A 98 2.18 -7.97 8.15
C GLU A 98 1.67 -6.65 7.53
N GLY A 99 1.14 -6.71 6.31
CA GLY A 99 0.52 -5.57 5.66
C GLY A 99 -0.74 -5.08 6.40
N THR A 100 -1.57 -5.94 6.96
CA THR A 100 -2.74 -5.52 7.75
C THR A 100 -2.29 -4.73 8.99
N ALA A 101 -1.21 -5.15 9.66
CA ALA A 101 -0.65 -4.42 10.80
C ALA A 101 -0.16 -3.02 10.39
N TRP A 102 0.54 -2.90 9.27
CA TRP A 102 0.96 -1.61 8.71
C TRP A 102 -0.23 -0.72 8.28
N ALA A 103 -1.27 -1.30 7.67
CA ALA A 103 -2.48 -0.59 7.30
C ALA A 103 -3.21 0.00 8.52
N LEU A 104 -3.38 -0.81 9.58
CA LEU A 104 -3.98 -0.37 10.84
C LEU A 104 -3.16 0.72 11.52
N THR A 105 -1.84 0.62 11.43
CA THR A 105 -0.90 1.61 11.95
C THR A 105 -1.05 2.96 11.24
N PHE A 106 -1.15 2.95 9.92
CA PHE A 106 -1.37 4.18 9.15
C PHE A 106 -2.78 4.76 9.34
N MET A 107 -3.81 3.91 9.44
CA MET A 107 -5.17 4.36 9.78
C MET A 107 -5.23 4.97 11.19
N GLY A 108 -4.51 4.40 12.16
CA GLY A 108 -4.37 4.95 13.50
C GLY A 108 -3.75 6.34 13.46
N LYS A 109 -2.61 6.50 12.76
CA LYS A 109 -1.96 7.80 12.61
C LYS A 109 -2.88 8.83 11.94
N GLN A 110 -3.59 8.45 10.87
CA GLN A 110 -4.53 9.35 10.20
C GLN A 110 -5.69 9.76 11.12
N ALA A 111 -6.17 8.85 11.97
CA ALA A 111 -7.19 9.17 12.96
C ALA A 111 -6.67 10.14 14.03
N GLU A 112 -5.43 9.99 14.50
CA GLU A 112 -4.78 10.92 15.43
C GLU A 112 -4.58 12.30 14.82
N ASP A 113 -4.05 12.36 13.60
CA ASP A 113 -3.83 13.60 12.86
C ASP A 113 -5.18 14.33 12.63
N ALA A 114 -6.30 13.59 12.55
CA ALA A 114 -7.67 14.14 12.47
C ALA A 114 -8.34 14.42 13.84
N GLY A 115 -7.61 14.28 14.96
CA GLY A 115 -8.15 14.51 16.31
C GLY A 115 -9.16 13.46 16.79
N ARG A 116 -9.23 12.31 16.12
CA ARG A 116 -10.16 11.21 16.44
C ARG A 116 -9.48 10.17 17.35
N PRO A 117 -10.25 9.40 18.14
CA PRO A 117 -9.68 8.40 19.04
C PRO A 117 -9.03 7.25 18.25
N ALA A 118 -7.69 7.16 18.30
CA ALA A 118 -6.92 6.17 17.55
C ALA A 118 -6.60 4.87 18.32
N GLY A 119 -6.89 4.82 19.61
CA GLY A 119 -6.52 3.68 20.48
C GLY A 119 -7.04 2.33 19.98
N LYS A 120 -8.20 2.30 19.29
CA LYS A 120 -8.77 1.07 18.71
C LYS A 120 -7.91 0.52 17.57
N TYR A 121 -7.38 1.39 16.71
CA TYR A 121 -6.49 1.00 15.62
C TYR A 121 -5.17 0.47 16.15
N ARG A 122 -4.65 1.07 17.23
CA ARG A 122 -3.43 0.61 17.89
C ARG A 122 -3.59 -0.79 18.49
N VAL A 123 -4.70 -1.05 19.20
CA VAL A 123 -4.99 -2.40 19.71
C VAL A 123 -5.09 -3.39 18.55
N ALA A 124 -5.78 -3.04 17.47
CA ALA A 124 -5.89 -3.89 16.29
C ALA A 124 -4.53 -4.16 15.64
N THR A 125 -3.67 -3.14 15.48
CA THR A 125 -2.29 -3.30 14.99
C THR A 125 -1.53 -4.33 15.81
N TRP A 126 -1.55 -4.21 17.14
CA TRP A 126 -0.82 -5.13 18.02
C TRP A 126 -1.36 -6.55 17.95
N VAL A 127 -2.68 -6.73 17.90
CA VAL A 127 -3.29 -8.06 17.71
C VAL A 127 -2.81 -8.69 16.40
N THR A 128 -2.84 -7.94 15.30
CA THR A 128 -2.38 -8.43 14.00
C THR A 128 -0.88 -8.72 13.99
N ALA A 129 -0.06 -7.89 14.64
CA ALA A 129 1.38 -8.12 14.76
C ALA A 129 1.70 -9.42 15.51
N PHE A 130 0.96 -9.73 16.59
CA PHE A 130 1.10 -11.01 17.29
C PHE A 130 0.66 -12.20 16.43
N LEU A 131 -0.39 -12.06 15.63
CA LEU A 131 -0.79 -13.11 14.69
C LEU A 131 0.29 -13.35 13.62
N ALA A 132 0.86 -12.27 13.05
CA ALA A 132 1.96 -12.36 12.10
C ALA A 132 3.20 -13.04 12.72
N ALA A 133 3.58 -12.64 13.93
CA ALA A 133 4.67 -13.25 14.67
C ALA A 133 4.43 -14.74 14.94
N GLY A 134 3.19 -15.13 15.28
CA GLY A 134 2.79 -16.52 15.45
C GLY A 134 2.92 -17.35 14.18
N VAL A 135 2.48 -16.80 13.03
CA VAL A 135 2.63 -17.45 11.73
C VAL A 135 4.10 -17.58 11.34
N ASN A 136 4.91 -16.54 11.51
CA ASN A 136 6.35 -16.58 11.25
C ASN A 136 7.06 -17.59 12.15
N TYR A 137 6.70 -17.64 13.44
CA TYR A 137 7.23 -18.65 14.36
C TYR A 137 6.92 -20.07 13.87
N TRP A 138 5.65 -20.36 13.59
CA TRP A 138 5.23 -21.69 13.16
C TRP A 138 5.94 -22.10 11.87
N HIS A 139 5.99 -21.20 10.89
CA HIS A 139 6.63 -21.47 9.60
C HIS A 139 8.09 -21.83 9.76
N TRP A 140 8.87 -21.03 10.48
CA TRP A 140 10.30 -21.26 10.65
C TRP A 140 10.62 -22.40 11.61
N ALA A 141 9.73 -22.68 12.57
CA ALA A 141 9.89 -23.84 13.46
C ALA A 141 9.67 -25.17 12.71
N ASP A 142 8.78 -25.19 11.71
CA ASP A 142 8.53 -26.36 10.87
C ASP A 142 9.57 -26.48 9.73
N ALA A 143 9.96 -25.36 9.13
CA ALA A 143 10.96 -25.33 8.06
C ALA A 143 12.39 -25.64 8.56
N LEU A 144 12.73 -25.25 9.80
CA LEU A 144 14.04 -25.44 10.40
C LEU A 144 13.91 -26.08 11.81
N PRO A 145 13.52 -27.37 11.90
CA PRO A 145 13.21 -28.01 13.17
C PRO A 145 14.41 -28.14 14.12
N ASN A 146 15.63 -28.14 13.58
CA ASN A 146 16.88 -28.19 14.36
C ASN A 146 17.36 -26.82 14.84
N ASP A 147 16.83 -25.73 14.26
CA ASP A 147 17.27 -24.35 14.50
C ASP A 147 16.11 -23.46 14.98
N LYS A 148 15.35 -23.94 15.97
CA LYS A 148 14.16 -23.25 16.50
C LYS A 148 14.43 -21.82 16.99
N TRP A 149 15.67 -21.49 17.31
CA TRP A 149 16.08 -20.12 17.66
C TRP A 149 15.84 -19.13 16.50
N VAL A 150 15.98 -19.57 15.25
CA VAL A 150 15.71 -18.77 14.04
C VAL A 150 14.23 -18.36 14.00
N ALA A 151 13.32 -19.27 14.35
CA ALA A 151 11.90 -18.99 14.42
C ALA A 151 11.56 -17.89 15.45
N PHE A 152 12.23 -17.89 16.61
CA PHE A 152 12.08 -16.83 17.61
C PHE A 152 12.61 -15.48 17.10
N VAL A 153 13.72 -15.46 16.37
CA VAL A 153 14.28 -14.23 15.79
C VAL A 153 13.34 -13.62 14.75
N PHE A 154 12.79 -14.44 13.85
CA PHE A 154 11.84 -13.96 12.83
C PHE A 154 10.48 -13.55 13.43
N ALA A 155 9.98 -14.27 14.42
CA ALA A 155 8.77 -13.86 15.13
C ALA A 155 8.99 -12.55 15.91
N GLY A 156 10.14 -12.42 16.57
CA GLY A 156 10.53 -11.21 17.30
C GLY A 156 10.72 -10.01 16.39
N SER A 157 11.31 -10.18 15.20
CA SER A 157 11.52 -9.08 14.25
C SER A 157 10.21 -8.47 13.77
N SER A 158 9.17 -9.28 13.54
CA SER A 158 7.81 -8.80 13.21
C SER A 158 7.21 -7.89 14.28
N LEU A 159 7.52 -8.14 15.56
CA LEU A 159 7.05 -7.31 16.68
C LEU A 159 7.90 -6.06 16.88
N ILE A 160 9.23 -6.18 16.76
CA ILE A 160 10.18 -5.08 16.97
C ILE A 160 9.94 -3.95 15.96
N ALA A 161 9.63 -4.26 14.70
CA ALA A 161 9.33 -3.25 13.69
C ALA A 161 8.12 -2.38 14.08
N ILE A 162 7.04 -3.01 14.54
CA ILE A 162 5.83 -2.32 15.02
C ILE A 162 6.13 -1.55 16.32
N TYR A 163 6.88 -2.13 17.24
CA TYR A 163 7.29 -1.48 18.48
C TYR A 163 8.06 -0.18 18.25
N LEU A 164 9.09 -0.22 17.40
CA LEU A 164 9.91 0.95 17.08
C LEU A 164 9.09 2.04 16.39
N TRP A 165 8.18 1.65 15.49
CA TRP A 165 7.26 2.59 14.86
C TRP A 165 6.32 3.23 15.88
N ASP A 166 5.67 2.41 16.70
CA ASP A 166 4.71 2.85 17.72
C ASP A 166 5.37 3.81 18.73
N MET A 167 6.62 3.53 19.10
CA MET A 167 7.45 4.40 19.94
C MET A 167 7.77 5.74 19.24
N LYS A 168 8.10 5.70 17.94
CA LYS A 168 8.36 6.92 17.14
C LYS A 168 7.12 7.80 17.00
N THR A 169 5.95 7.22 16.72
CA THR A 169 4.73 7.99 16.45
C THR A 169 4.02 8.45 17.72
N HIS A 170 4.02 7.63 18.78
CA HIS A 170 3.23 7.91 19.98
C HIS A 170 4.08 8.22 21.21
N GLY A 171 5.40 8.05 21.16
CA GLY A 171 6.30 8.30 22.29
C GLY A 171 6.37 9.76 22.73
N SER A 172 6.01 10.72 21.88
CA SER A 172 6.05 12.16 22.20
C SER A 172 4.69 12.87 22.26
N HIS A 173 3.57 12.21 21.97
CA HIS A 173 2.24 12.85 21.89
C HIS A 173 1.31 12.58 23.08
N GLY A 174 1.81 11.86 24.09
CA GLY A 174 1.04 11.61 25.32
C GLY A 174 1.00 12.85 26.22
N LYS A 175 -0.13 13.04 26.93
CA LYS A 175 -0.21 14.04 28.01
C LYS A 175 0.96 13.88 28.96
N THR A 176 1.64 14.98 29.25
CA THR A 176 2.76 14.99 30.19
C THR A 176 2.30 14.52 31.57
N THR A 177 3.24 14.07 32.40
CA THR A 177 2.93 13.65 33.78
C THR A 177 2.21 14.77 34.56
N GLU A 178 2.56 16.03 34.30
CA GLU A 178 1.88 17.18 34.89
C GLU A 178 0.44 17.36 34.39
N GLU A 179 0.20 17.23 33.08
CA GLU A 179 -1.15 17.32 32.51
C GLU A 179 -2.06 16.21 33.04
N ARG A 180 -1.53 14.98 33.17
CA ARG A 180 -2.28 13.87 33.80
C ARG A 180 -2.59 14.16 35.27
N ARG A 181 -1.64 14.75 36.01
CA ARG A 181 -1.87 15.17 37.41
C ARG A 181 -2.93 16.25 37.51
N ARG A 182 -2.89 17.28 36.66
CA ARG A 182 -3.89 18.37 36.61
C ARG A 182 -5.28 17.85 36.26
N GLU A 183 -5.39 16.94 35.30
CA GLU A 183 -6.67 16.34 34.92
C GLU A 183 -7.22 15.43 36.02
N LYS A 184 -6.37 14.65 36.70
CA LYS A 184 -6.77 13.83 37.85
C LYS A 184 -7.24 14.71 39.02
N ALA A 185 -6.54 15.81 39.28
CA ALA A 185 -6.94 16.79 40.29
C ALA A 185 -8.28 17.46 39.92
N ARG A 186 -8.48 17.83 38.65
CA ARG A 186 -9.74 18.40 38.15
C ARG A 186 -10.89 17.42 38.28
N ARG A 187 -10.69 16.14 37.92
CA ARG A 187 -11.71 15.08 38.09
C ARG A 187 -12.05 14.87 39.57
N LYS A 188 -11.05 14.86 40.46
CA LYS A 188 -11.27 14.76 41.91
C LYS A 188 -12.06 15.95 42.44
N HIS A 189 -11.65 17.17 42.09
CA HIS A 189 -12.35 18.40 42.48
C HIS A 189 -13.81 18.41 42.00
N LEU A 190 -14.09 17.98 40.76
CA LEU A 190 -15.46 17.87 40.25
C LEU A 190 -16.28 16.78 40.97
N ALA A 191 -15.67 15.65 41.29
CA ALA A 191 -16.32 14.59 42.06
C ALA A 191 -16.64 15.04 43.50
N ASP A 192 -15.72 15.75 44.15
CA ASP A 192 -15.91 16.29 45.50
C ASP A 192 -16.98 17.40 45.50
N ARG A 193 -16.99 18.28 44.49
CA ARG A 193 -18.07 19.27 44.32
C ARG A 193 -19.44 18.61 44.17
N ARG A 194 -19.56 17.52 43.42
CA ARG A 194 -20.83 16.77 43.28
C ARG A 194 -21.30 16.13 44.60
N LYS A 195 -20.38 15.79 45.50
CA LYS A 195 -20.72 15.26 46.84
C LYS A 195 -21.25 16.34 47.78
N HIS A 196 -20.63 17.52 47.78
CA HIS A 196 -20.94 18.59 48.72
C HIS A 196 -22.00 19.59 48.23
N HIS A 197 -22.21 19.70 46.91
CA HIS A 197 -23.20 20.59 46.31
C HIS A 197 -24.14 19.82 45.38
N LYS A 198 -25.03 19.00 45.96
CA LYS A 198 -26.03 18.21 45.22
C LYS A 198 -27.08 19.03 44.46
N ALA A 199 -27.19 20.34 44.73
CA ALA A 199 -28.23 21.21 44.17
C ALA A 199 -27.88 21.85 42.81
N ILE A 200 -26.68 21.60 42.25
CA ILE A 200 -26.26 22.14 40.94
C ILE A 200 -25.70 21.01 40.05
N ALA A 201 -26.31 19.83 40.11
CA ALA A 201 -26.02 18.72 39.21
C ALA A 201 -27.14 18.55 38.19
#